data_AF-A0A9P3J5U9-F1
#
_entry.id   AF-A0A9P3J5U9-F1
#
_cell.length_a   1.000
_cell.length_b   1.000
_cell.length_c   1.000
_cell.angle_alpha   90.00
_cell.angle_beta   90.00
_cell.angle_gamma   90.00
#
_symmetry.space_group_name_H-M   'P 1'
#
loop_
_entity.id
_entity.type
_entity.pdbx_description
1 polymer ?
#
loop_
_entity_poly.entity_id
_entity_poly.type
_entity_poly.pdbx_seq_one_letter_code
_entity_poly.pdbx_strand_id
1 'polypeptide(L)' 'LCPWDRRVRGGTLIVCPMTLLSQWKAECEAHTAPGLLSVLLYYGSGRDSEARFLAQHDVVITTYGTLHAEFKLRSC' A
#
# COMPACT_ATOMS: atom_id res chain seq x y z
N LEU A 1 -15.99 -7.77 22.57
CA LEU A 1 -15.10 -7.64 21.40
C LEU A 1 -14.13 -8.82 21.44
N CYS A 2 -14.00 -9.59 20.35
CA CYS A 2 -13.23 -10.84 20.33
C CYS A 2 -11.72 -10.57 20.49
N PRO A 3 -10.99 -11.20 21.45
CA PRO A 3 -9.59 -10.87 21.75
C PRO A 3 -8.56 -11.15 20.66
N TRP A 4 -8.94 -11.91 19.63
CA TRP A 4 -8.06 -12.37 18.54
C TRP A 4 -8.14 -11.50 17.28
N ASP A 5 -9.07 -10.55 17.22
CA ASP A 5 -9.21 -9.67 16.07
C ASP A 5 -8.23 -8.48 16.17
N ARG A 6 -6.92 -8.78 16.12
CA ARG A 6 -5.85 -7.77 15.98
C ARG A 6 -5.66 -7.34 14.53
N ARG A 7 -6.55 -7.72 13.59
CA ARG A 7 -6.39 -7.36 12.19
C ARG A 7 -6.70 -5.88 12.00
N VAL A 8 -5.71 -5.14 11.50
CA VAL A 8 -5.93 -3.78 11.01
C VAL A 8 -6.78 -3.91 9.74
N ARG A 9 -7.97 -3.28 9.72
CA ARG A 9 -8.78 -3.17 8.51
C ARG A 9 -8.13 -2.13 7.60
N GLY A 10 -7.67 -2.55 6.42
CA GLY A 10 -7.10 -1.66 5.40
C GLY A 10 -7.94 -1.61 4.13
N GLY A 11 -7.44 -0.89 3.13
CA GLY A 11 -8.02 -0.79 1.80
C GLY A 11 -7.47 -1.83 0.81
N THR A 12 -7.24 -1.39 -0.42
CA THR A 12 -6.77 -2.21 -1.54
C THR A 12 -5.25 -2.13 -1.67
N LEU A 13 -4.57 -3.26 -1.77
CA LEU A 13 -3.14 -3.35 -2.07
C LEU A 13 -2.93 -3.78 -3.53
N ILE A 14 -2.25 -2.94 -4.31
CA ILE A 14 -1.87 -3.22 -5.70
C ILE A 14 -0.37 -3.55 -5.71
N VAL A 15 0.00 -4.67 -6.32
CA VAL A 15 1.40 -5.09 -6.49
C VAL A 15 1.72 -5.10 -7.98
N CYS A 16 2.68 -4.29 -8.41
CA CYS A 16 3.04 -4.17 -9.82
C CYS A 16 4.56 -4.02 -10.03
N PRO A 17 5.06 -4.16 -11.28
CA PRO A 17 6.39 -3.70 -11.64
C PRO A 17 6.60 -2.22 -11.31
N MET A 18 7.84 -1.83 -10.96
CA MET A 18 8.18 -0.46 -10.58
C MET A 18 7.82 0.57 -11.66
N THR A 19 7.94 0.18 -12.93
CA THR A 19 7.61 1.02 -14.09
C THR A 19 6.12 1.36 -14.20
N LEU A 20 5.23 0.62 -13.55
CA LEU A 20 3.78 0.82 -13.61
C LEU A 20 3.22 1.62 -12.42
N LEU A 21 4.04 1.93 -11.40
CA LEU A 21 3.57 2.59 -10.19
C LEU A 21 2.90 3.95 -10.48
N SER A 22 3.60 4.79 -11.25
CA SER A 22 3.11 6.12 -11.61
C SER A 22 1.89 6.06 -12.52
N GLN A 23 1.86 5.10 -13.45
CA GLN A 23 0.70 4.88 -14.32
C GLN A 23 -0.53 4.49 -13.50
N TRP A 24 -0.43 3.51 -12.61
CA TRP A 24 -1.55 3.12 -11.75
C TRP A 24 -2.08 4.28 -10.91
N LYS A 25 -1.18 5.08 -10.32
CA LYS A 25 -1.58 6.28 -9.57
C LYS A 25 -2.35 7.26 -10.47
N ALA A 26 -1.82 7.57 -11.65
CA ALA A 26 -2.44 8.50 -12.58
C ALA A 26 -3.82 8.01 -13.04
N GLU A 27 -3.97 6.73 -13.33
CA GLU A 27 -5.27 6.12 -13.70
C GLU A 27 -6.27 6.20 -12.54
N CYS A 28 -5.86 5.92 -11.30
CA CYS A 28 -6.72 6.07 -10.13
C CYS A 28 -7.19 7.53 -9.96
N GLU A 29 -6.28 8.50 -10.10
CA GLU A 29 -6.60 9.93 -9.98
C GLU A 29 -7.47 10.44 -11.15
N ALA A 30 -7.24 9.95 -12.37
CA ALA A 30 -7.99 10.37 -13.56
C ALA A 30 -9.40 9.79 -13.62
N HIS A 31 -9.60 8.58 -13.09
CA HIS A 31 -10.87 7.85 -13.16
C HIS A 31 -11.69 7.92 -11.87
N THR A 32 -11.30 8.76 -10.91
CA THR A 32 -12.09 9.02 -9.69
C THR A 32 -12.32 10.50 -9.45
N ALA A 33 -13.35 10.82 -8.68
CA ALA A 33 -13.60 12.20 -8.27
C ALA A 33 -12.44 12.69 -7.37
N PRO A 34 -11.99 13.95 -7.50
CA PRO A 34 -10.94 14.49 -6.64
C PRO A 34 -11.27 14.31 -5.15
N GLY A 35 -10.33 13.75 -4.39
CA GLY A 35 -10.49 13.49 -2.95
C GLY A 35 -11.35 12.27 -2.59
N LEU A 36 -11.86 11.52 -3.57
CA LEU A 36 -12.63 10.30 -3.32
C LEU A 36 -11.75 9.12 -2.88
N LEU A 37 -10.56 8.98 -3.47
CA LEU A 37 -9.60 7.94 -3.15
C LEU A 37 -8.28 8.54 -2.66
N SER A 38 -7.79 8.07 -1.53
CA SER A 38 -6.43 8.29 -1.06
C SER A 38 -5.50 7.19 -1.60
N VAL A 39 -4.55 7.58 -2.45
CA VAL A 39 -3.62 6.65 -3.12
C VAL A 39 -2.19 6.85 -2.59
N LEU A 40 -1.65 5.81 -1.96
CA LEU A 40 -0.26 5.75 -1.49
C LEU A 40 0.63 5.01 -2.49
N LEU A 41 1.74 5.64 -2.89
CA LEU A 41 2.83 4.91 -3.53
C LEU A 41 3.81 4.42 -2.47
N TYR A 42 3.88 3.10 -2.30
CA TYR A 42 4.68 2.42 -1.30
C TYR A 42 5.88 1.71 -1.95
N TYR A 43 6.95 2.46 -2.22
CA TYR A 43 8.20 1.97 -2.81
C TYR A 43 9.39 2.87 -2.39
N GLY A 44 10.63 2.42 -2.57
CA GLY A 44 11.85 3.20 -2.24
C GLY A 44 12.25 3.17 -0.76
N SER A 45 13.39 3.72 -0.37
CA SER A 45 13.83 3.71 1.05
C SER A 45 13.02 4.67 1.94
N GLY A 46 13.04 4.44 3.26
CA GLY A 46 12.43 5.38 4.24
C GLY A 46 10.91 5.29 4.39
N ARG A 47 10.30 4.17 3.97
CA ARG A 47 8.87 3.93 4.09
C ARG A 47 8.47 3.59 5.53
N ASP A 48 7.29 4.05 5.95
CA ASP A 48 6.68 3.62 7.20
C ASP A 48 6.07 2.21 7.03
N SER A 49 6.59 1.24 7.80
CA SER A 49 6.18 -0.17 7.72
C SER A 49 5.01 -0.52 8.65
N GLU A 50 4.49 0.47 9.39
CA GLU A 50 3.36 0.25 10.29
C GLU A 50 2.09 -0.06 9.49
N ALA A 51 1.47 -1.21 9.77
CA ALA A 51 0.23 -1.60 9.11
C ALA A 51 -0.90 -0.57 9.31
N ARG A 52 -0.87 0.17 10.43
CA ARG A 52 -1.81 1.26 10.73
C ARG A 52 -1.60 2.49 9.87
N PHE A 53 -0.39 2.76 9.40
CA PHE A 53 -0.12 3.85 8.46
C PHE A 53 -0.68 3.49 7.08
N LEU A 54 -0.38 2.29 6.60
CA LEU A 54 -0.89 1.78 5.32
C LEU A 54 -2.42 1.73 5.29
N ALA A 55 -3.04 1.34 6.39
CA ALA A 55 -4.50 1.25 6.51
C ALA A 55 -5.23 2.60 6.53
N GLN A 56 -4.53 3.73 6.62
CA GLN A 56 -5.14 5.06 6.49
C GLN A 56 -5.46 5.42 5.03
N HIS A 57 -4.97 4.64 4.07
CA HIS A 57 -5.12 4.90 2.65
C HIS A 57 -6.05 3.87 2.01
N ASP A 58 -6.86 4.32 1.05
CA ASP A 58 -7.82 3.47 0.35
C ASP A 58 -7.12 2.53 -0.63
N VAL A 59 -6.06 3.01 -1.28
CA VAL A 59 -5.24 2.25 -2.22
C VAL A 59 -3.78 2.41 -1.87
N VAL A 60 -3.07 1.29 -1.72
CA VAL A 60 -1.61 1.25 -1.59
C VAL A 60 -1.04 0.53 -2.80
N ILE A 61 -0.11 1.18 -3.52
CA ILE A 61 0.52 0.62 -4.71
C ILE A 61 2.00 0.36 -4.39
N THR A 62 2.43 -0.88 -4.52
CA THR A 62 3.79 -1.32 -4.19
C THR A 62 4.39 -2.21 -5.27
N THR A 63 5.65 -2.60 -5.08
CA THR A 63 6.37 -3.51 -5.96
C THR A 63 6.65 -4.84 -5.31
N TYR A 64 6.79 -5.89 -6.13
CA TYR A 64 7.25 -7.20 -5.67
C TYR A 64 8.59 -7.11 -4.91
N GLY A 65 9.51 -6.27 -5.37
CA GLY A 65 10.79 -6.06 -4.68
C GLY A 65 10.64 -5.47 -3.29
N THR A 66 9.69 -4.53 -3.12
CA THR A 66 9.38 -3.93 -1.81
C THR A 66 8.79 -4.96 -0.85
N LEU A 67 7.78 -5.72 -1.31
CA LEU A 67 7.16 -6.78 -0.52
C LEU A 67 8.16 -7.85 -0.09
N HIS A 68 9.01 -8.29 -1.02
CA HIS A 68 10.03 -9.30 -0.73
C HIS A 68 11.04 -8.83 0.32
N ALA A 69 11.48 -7.58 0.23
CA ALA A 69 12.40 -6.99 1.20
C ALA A 69 11.77 -6.95 2.60
N GLU A 70 10.51 -6.54 2.72
CA GLU A 70 9.81 -6.46 4.00
C GLU A 70 9.47 -7.83 4.58
N PHE A 71 9.10 -8.79 3.73
CA PHE A 71 8.90 -10.16 4.16
C PHE A 71 10.18 -10.73 4.78
N LYS A 72 11.34 -10.51 4.15
CA LYS A 72 12.63 -10.93 4.72
C LYS A 72 12.92 -10.26 6.07
N LEU A 73 12.67 -8.96 6.20
CA LEU A 73 12.91 -8.23 7.46
C LEU A 73 12.04 -8.73 8.62
N ARG A 74 10.83 -9.23 8.35
CA ARG A 74 9.89 -9.71 9.38
C ARG A 74 9.98 -11.22 9.65
N SER A 75 10.73 -11.96 8.82
CA SER A 75 10.90 -13.40 8.95
C SER A 75 12.19 -13.80 9.67
N CYS A 76 13.06 -12.83 9.97
CA CYS A 76 14.32 -13.02 10.70
C CYS A 76 14.20 -12.54 12.16
#